data_AF-A0A7R9RFJ3-F1
#
_entry.id   AF-A0A7R9RFJ3-F1
#
_cell.length_a   1.000
_cell.length_b   1.000
_cell.length_c   1.000
_cell.angle_alpha   90.00
_cell.angle_beta   90.00
_cell.angle_gamma   90.00
#
_symmetry.space_group_name_H-M   'P 1'
#
loop_
_entity.id
_entity.type
_entity.pdbx_description
1 polymer ?
#
loop_
_entity_poly.entity_id
_entity_poly.type
_entity_poly.pdbx_seq_one_letter_code
_entity_poly.pdbx_strand_id
1 'polypeptide(L)'
;IGRCFFYHKDVRWLSRGFVLQRFYFLRKEIGEFSEANGQPMPELSEPIRLADLEFLVDTTKHLTVLNTSLQGKDAVVNQLCSHLKAFGTKI
;
A
#
# COMPACT_ATOMS: atom_id res chain seq x y z
N ILE A 1 4.87 -18.91 26.15
CA ILE A 1 5.60 -18.98 24.86
C ILE A 1 4.62 -19.49 23.80
N GLY A 2 4.30 -18.70 22.77
CA GLY A 2 3.44 -19.22 21.68
C GLY A 2 2.48 -18.27 20.95
N ARG A 3 2.62 -16.94 21.02
CA ARG A 3 1.75 -16.01 20.24
C ARG A 3 2.47 -15.09 19.25
N CYS A 4 3.74 -15.35 18.93
CA CYS A 4 4.48 -14.53 17.94
C CYS A 4 4.68 -15.18 16.57
N PHE A 5 4.28 -16.45 16.36
CA PHE A 5 4.57 -17.14 15.09
C PHE A 5 3.57 -16.88 13.96
N PHE A 6 2.36 -16.39 14.27
CA PHE A 6 1.32 -16.15 13.26
C PHE A 6 1.30 -14.74 12.66
N TYR A 7 2.12 -13.81 13.15
CA TYR A 7 2.27 -12.49 12.52
C TYR A 7 3.14 -12.49 11.26
N HIS A 8 3.67 -13.66 10.86
CA HIS A 8 4.85 -13.71 10.00
C HIS A 8 4.63 -14.01 8.50
N LYS A 9 3.44 -14.31 7.96
CA LYS A 9 3.37 -14.65 6.52
C LYS A 9 2.53 -13.80 5.54
N ASP A 10 1.25 -13.49 5.71
CA ASP A 10 0.48 -13.07 4.49
C ASP A 10 -0.18 -11.68 4.50
N VAL A 11 0.09 -10.84 5.51
CA VAL A 11 -0.69 -9.60 5.74
C VAL A 11 0.19 -8.34 5.91
N ARG A 12 1.53 -8.48 5.90
CA ARG A 12 2.45 -7.36 6.24
C ARG A 12 2.39 -6.18 5.27
N TRP A 13 2.07 -6.44 4.01
CA TRP A 13 1.97 -5.37 3.02
C TRP A 13 0.59 -4.68 3.03
N LEU A 14 -0.47 -5.31 3.57
CA LEU A 14 -1.77 -4.64 3.82
C LEU A 14 -1.62 -3.51 4.83
N SER A 15 -0.90 -3.77 5.92
CA SER A 15 -0.55 -2.72 6.88
C SER A 15 0.32 -1.63 6.24
N ARG A 16 1.21 -2.00 5.29
CA ARG A 16 2.05 -1.03 4.58
C ARG A 16 1.24 -0.18 3.60
N GLY A 17 0.27 -0.75 2.88
CA GLY A 17 -0.61 -0.01 1.97
C GLY A 17 -1.48 1.00 2.72
N PHE A 18 -2.03 0.61 3.87
CA PHE A 18 -2.81 1.54 4.70
C PHE A 18 -1.96 2.68 5.27
N VAL A 19 -0.74 2.37 5.73
CA VAL A 19 0.23 3.38 6.17
C VAL A 19 0.61 4.31 5.02
N LEU A 20 0.83 3.77 3.82
CA LEU A 20 1.20 4.55 2.63
C LEU A 20 0.07 5.50 2.21
N GLN A 21 -1.17 5.03 2.23
CA GLN A 21 -2.35 5.84 1.93
C GLN A 21 -2.49 7.00 2.93
N ARG A 22 -2.32 6.72 4.22
CA ARG A 22 -2.37 7.75 5.27
C ARG A 22 -1.21 8.74 5.16
N PHE A 23 -0.03 8.24 4.82
CA PHE A 23 1.15 9.07 4.55
C PHE A 23 0.89 10.03 3.38
N TYR A 24 0.34 9.53 2.26
CA TYR A 24 0.01 10.38 1.10
C TYR A 24 -1.04 11.45 1.44
N PHE A 25 -2.05 11.11 2.25
CA PHE A 25 -3.05 12.08 2.69
C PHE A 25 -2.44 13.17 3.57
N LEU A 26 -1.55 12.80 4.50
CA LEU A 26 -0.88 13.70 5.44
C LEU A 26 0.43 14.30 4.90
N ARG A 27 0.74 14.14 3.60
CA ARG A 27 2.05 14.48 3.05
C ARG A 27 2.41 15.95 3.25
N LYS A 28 1.41 16.84 3.26
CA LYS A 28 1.61 18.27 3.44
C LYS A 28 1.98 18.58 4.89
N GLU A 29 1.22 18.05 5.84
CA GLU A 29 1.47 18.19 7.28
C GLU A 29 2.80 17.55 7.68
N ILE A 30 3.16 16.41 7.06
CA ILE A 30 4.45 15.76 7.23
C ILE A 30 5.57 16.64 6.68
N GLY A 31 5.39 17.24 5.50
CA GLY A 31 6.34 18.19 4.92
C GLY A 31 6.58 19.39 5.84
N GLU A 32 5.52 20.04 6.30
CA GLU A 32 5.56 21.19 7.22
C GLU A 32 6.23 20.81 8.56
N PHE A 33 5.91 19.64 9.12
CA PHE A 33 6.55 19.12 10.33
C PHE A 33 8.03 18.83 10.10
N SER A 34 8.40 18.30 8.94
CA SER A 34 9.79 17.99 8.60
C SER A 34 10.62 19.26 8.43
N GLU A 35 10.06 20.29 7.81
CA GLU A 35 10.66 21.63 7.73
C GLU A 35 10.87 22.24 9.11
N ALA A 36 9.87 22.18 9.99
CA ALA A 36 9.96 22.68 11.36
C ALA A 36 11.05 21.98 12.19
N ASN A 37 11.35 20.71 11.88
CA ASN A 37 12.43 19.94 12.52
C ASN A 37 13.79 20.11 11.82
N GLY A 38 13.90 20.99 10.82
CA GLY A 38 15.15 21.22 10.09
C GLY A 38 15.53 20.10 9.12
N GLN A 39 14.59 19.21 8.77
CA GLN A 39 14.78 18.15 7.79
C GLN A 39 13.79 18.33 6.64
N PRO A 40 13.95 19.33 5.75
CA PRO A 40 13.01 19.52 4.65
C PRO A 40 12.96 18.27 3.75
N MET A 41 11.74 17.86 3.36
CA MET A 41 11.51 16.77 2.42
C MET A 41 10.93 17.33 1.11
N PRO A 42 11.77 17.90 0.22
CA PRO A 42 11.30 18.46 -1.05
C PRO A 42 10.55 17.43 -1.90
N GLU A 43 10.82 16.14 -1.70
CA GLU A 43 10.16 15.04 -2.41
C GLU A 43 8.65 14.98 -2.21
N LEU A 44 8.12 15.55 -1.13
CA LEU A 44 6.69 15.62 -0.84
C LEU A 44 5.98 16.80 -1.54
N SER A 45 6.75 17.64 -2.24
CA SER A 45 6.27 18.79 -3.01
C SER A 45 6.61 18.68 -4.50
N GLU A 46 7.59 17.84 -4.87
CA GLU A 46 7.99 17.60 -6.25
C GLU A 46 6.91 16.86 -7.07
N PRO A 47 6.36 17.43 -8.15
CA PRO A 47 5.23 16.86 -8.89
C PRO A 47 5.48 15.44 -9.42
N ILE A 48 6.69 15.17 -9.91
CA ILE A 48 7.07 13.85 -10.44
C ILE A 48 7.04 12.80 -9.33
N ARG A 49 7.60 13.14 -8.17
CA ARG A 49 7.67 12.23 -7.02
C ARG A 49 6.31 12.01 -6.37
N LEU A 50 5.46 13.03 -6.41
CA LEU A 50 4.06 12.92 -6.01
C LEU A 50 3.28 11.98 -6.91
N ALA A 51 3.50 12.04 -8.23
CA ALA A 51 2.89 11.11 -9.18
C ALA A 51 3.35 9.67 -8.92
N ASP A 52 4.65 9.45 -8.68
CA ASP A 52 5.18 8.13 -8.33
C ASP A 52 4.57 7.60 -7.02
N LEU A 53 4.43 8.46 -6.01
CA LEU A 53 3.84 8.09 -4.73
C LEU A 53 2.35 7.78 -4.86
N GLU A 54 1.60 8.56 -5.65
CA GLU A 54 0.19 8.32 -5.93
C GLU A 54 -0.02 6.99 -6.65
N PHE A 55 0.80 6.71 -7.68
CA PHE A 55 0.79 5.43 -8.38
C PHE A 55 1.05 4.25 -7.43
N LEU A 56 2.01 4.42 -6.50
CA LEU A 56 2.32 3.40 -5.51
C LEU A 56 1.15 3.19 -4.52
N VAL A 57 0.49 4.26 -4.08
CA VAL A 57 -0.70 4.18 -3.23
C VAL A 57 -1.86 3.47 -3.94
N ASP A 58 -2.10 3.79 -5.21
CA ASP A 58 -3.16 3.16 -5.98
C ASP A 58 -2.89 1.66 -6.22
N THR A 59 -1.67 1.32 -6.62
CA THR A 59 -1.23 -0.07 -6.80
C THR A 59 -1.36 -0.87 -5.50
N THR A 60 -0.89 -0.33 -4.38
CA THR A 60 -0.96 -1.02 -3.07
C THR A 60 -2.39 -1.14 -2.55
N LYS A 61 -3.29 -0.20 -2.88
CA LYS A 61 -4.73 -0.31 -2.61
C LYS A 61 -5.37 -1.43 -3.41
N HIS A 62 -5.05 -1.55 -4.70
CA HIS A 62 -5.54 -2.66 -5.53
C HIS A 62 -5.06 -4.01 -5.04
N LEU A 63 -3.77 -4.11 -4.69
CA LEU A 63 -3.23 -5.31 -4.06
C LEU A 63 -4.00 -5.61 -2.78
N THR A 64 -4.28 -4.60 -1.94
CA THR A 64 -4.98 -4.74 -0.64
C THR A 64 -6.35 -5.40 -0.80
N VAL A 65 -7.12 -4.94 -1.79
CA VAL A 65 -8.40 -5.55 -2.15
C VAL A 65 -8.20 -7.00 -2.60
N LEU A 66 -7.26 -7.23 -3.53
CA LEU A 66 -6.98 -8.58 -4.03
C LEU A 66 -6.69 -9.55 -2.88
N ASN A 67 -5.79 -9.22 -1.97
CA ASN A 67 -5.41 -10.12 -0.86
C ASN A 67 -6.51 -10.37 0.15
N THR A 68 -7.34 -9.36 0.42
CA THR A 68 -8.52 -9.56 1.27
C THR A 68 -9.47 -10.56 0.61
N SER A 69 -9.65 -10.46 -0.71
CA SER A 69 -10.41 -11.44 -1.49
C SER A 69 -9.74 -12.82 -1.53
N LEU A 70 -8.41 -12.89 -1.48
CA LEU A 70 -7.65 -14.16 -1.46
C LEU A 70 -7.62 -14.84 -0.08
N GLN A 71 -7.74 -14.08 1.01
CA GLN A 71 -7.77 -14.61 2.38
C GLN A 71 -9.16 -15.10 2.83
N GLY A 72 -10.21 -14.83 2.04
CA GLY A 72 -11.55 -15.38 2.28
C GLY A 72 -11.60 -16.90 2.08
N LYS A 73 -12.43 -17.60 2.87
CA LYS A 73 -12.56 -19.07 2.87
C LYS A 73 -12.93 -19.73 1.52
N ASP A 74 -13.38 -18.94 0.53
CA ASP A 74 -13.95 -19.42 -0.74
C ASP A 74 -13.17 -19.01 -1.99
N ALA A 75 -11.89 -18.62 -1.87
CA ALA A 75 -11.07 -18.26 -3.03
C ALA A 75 -10.71 -19.49 -3.88
N VAL A 76 -11.63 -19.90 -4.77
CA VAL A 76 -11.40 -20.97 -5.75
C VAL A 76 -10.26 -20.53 -6.67
N VAL A 77 -9.26 -21.39 -6.89
CA VAL A 77 -8.04 -21.14 -7.69
C VAL A 77 -8.32 -20.52 -9.07
N ASN A 78 -9.49 -20.81 -9.66
CA ASN A 78 -9.91 -20.21 -10.92
C ASN A 78 -10.23 -18.71 -10.81
N GLN A 79 -10.84 -18.27 -9.71
CA GLN A 79 -11.03 -16.84 -9.44
C GLN A 79 -9.70 -16.14 -9.17
N LEU A 80 -8.76 -16.79 -8.47
CA LEU A 80 -7.39 -16.32 -8.27
C LEU A 80 -6.67 -16.05 -9.60
N CYS A 81 -6.69 -17.00 -10.53
CA CYS A 81 -6.10 -16.80 -11.86
C CYS A 81 -6.80 -15.69 -12.65
N SER A 82 -8.12 -15.55 -12.53
CA SER A 82 -8.87 -14.50 -13.22
C SER A 82 -8.55 -13.10 -12.69
N HIS A 83 -8.42 -12.94 -11.36
CA HIS A 83 -8.07 -11.66 -10.74
C HIS A 83 -6.63 -11.25 -11.03
N LEU A 84 -5.68 -12.21 -11.02
CA LEU A 84 -4.29 -11.94 -11.39
C LEU A 84 -4.14 -11.57 -12.87
N LYS A 85 -4.87 -12.24 -13.77
CA LYS A 85 -4.93 -11.86 -15.19
C LYS A 85 -5.53 -10.48 -15.37
N ALA A 86 -6.67 -10.21 -14.74
CA ALA A 86 -7.33 -8.90 -14.80
C ALA A 86 -6.44 -7.78 -14.26
N PHE A 87 -5.71 -8.02 -13.17
CA PHE A 87 -4.74 -7.07 -12.62
C PHE A 87 -3.58 -6.81 -13.58
N GLY A 88 -2.98 -7.87 -14.16
CA GLY A 88 -1.88 -7.73 -15.11
C GLY A 88 -2.26 -7.13 -16.47
N THR A 89 -3.56 -7.09 -16.82
CA THR A 89 -4.05 -6.47 -18.06
C THR A 89 -4.43 -5.00 -17.86
N LYS A 90 -4.50 -4.54 -16.60
CA LYS A 90 -4.94 -3.20 -16.22
C LYS A 90 -3.78 -2.25 -15.89
N ILE A 91 -2.56 -2.78 -15.91
CA ILE A 91 -1.26 -2.07 -15.90
C ILE A 91 -0.85 -1.88 -17.36
#